data_AF-A0A971MEP9-F1
#
_entry.id   AF-A0A971MEP9-F1
#
_cell.length_a   1.000
_cell.length_b   1.000
_cell.length_c   1.000
_cell.angle_alpha   90.00
_cell.angle_beta   90.00
_cell.angle_gamma   90.00
#
_symmetry.space_group_name_H-M   'P 1'
#
loop_
_entity.id
_entity.type
_entity.pdbx_description
1 polymer ?
#
loop_
_entity_poly.entity_id
_entity_poly.type
_entity_poly.pdbx_seq_one_letter_code
_entity_poly.pdbx_strand_id
1 'polypeptide(L)'
;MIKRITALILSLIVIFSLAACQNTDTEKAAVESSSEKNVETENVENFKIGIVTPTLSTSEDEFRAGAEMVEKYPGIVKHVTLPENFNAELETGISQILSLADDPEMKAIIVCSGQSGLLPAFEQIREKRPDIITIATMLDEPELMAEYVDISFSTDWVRRGETIPKKAKEMGAKTFIHYSFPTHLAKEAVAQRKQMMEKTCEELGLEFVEIITPDPQTGDGPAAMQQFLREDIPRQIAKYGTDTNIFGSNCPMYDVIIDEALKLKFIVAEQCCPTPTQAYPTVMNLEIEAEDLGNYDKINELIAEKAKEAGMTGRLSGWAMPSSLYVPKFEIELAKYIIENGLELNEDILNEDFLGDFSAEAMGVRADFRALDENTNNYYLLVLESVYY
;
A
#
# COMPACT_ATOMS: atom_id res chain seq x y z
N MET A 1 -34.80 43.97 24.37
CA MET A 1 -36.23 44.21 24.09
C MET A 1 -36.50 43.95 22.62
N ILE A 2 -37.37 42.97 22.35
CA ILE A 2 -38.37 42.89 21.25
C ILE A 2 -37.89 42.83 19.77
N LYS A 3 -37.89 41.58 19.27
CA LYS A 3 -38.33 41.03 17.96
C LYS A 3 -38.87 41.99 16.87
N ARG A 4 -38.61 41.65 15.59
CA ARG A 4 -39.67 41.28 14.61
C ARG A 4 -39.12 40.66 13.32
N ILE A 5 -39.73 39.51 12.99
CA ILE A 5 -39.69 38.71 11.75
C ILE A 5 -40.71 39.29 10.76
N THR A 6 -40.51 39.18 9.45
CA THR A 6 -41.63 38.99 8.50
C THR A 6 -41.17 38.38 7.17
N ALA A 7 -41.88 37.34 6.75
CA ALA A 7 -41.83 36.65 5.46
C ALA A 7 -43.21 36.75 4.79
N LEU A 8 -43.27 36.69 3.45
CA LEU A 8 -44.47 36.53 2.59
C LEU A 8 -43.97 36.24 1.17
N ILE A 9 -43.92 35.00 0.67
CA ILE A 9 -44.99 34.20 0.03
C ILE A 9 -45.88 35.01 -0.91
N LEU A 10 -45.74 34.77 -2.22
CA LEU A 10 -46.72 35.11 -3.25
C LEU A 10 -46.97 33.87 -4.11
N SER A 11 -48.25 33.54 -4.29
CA SER A 11 -48.79 32.33 -4.88
C SER A 11 -49.64 32.62 -6.12
N LEU A 12 -49.63 31.65 -7.04
CA LEU A 12 -50.66 31.25 -8.01
C LEU A 12 -51.13 32.18 -9.15
N ILE A 13 -50.91 31.72 -10.39
CA ILE A 13 -51.80 31.86 -11.58
C ILE A 13 -51.69 30.53 -12.39
N VAL A 14 -52.57 29.52 -12.22
CA VAL A 14 -53.70 29.06 -13.09
C VAL A 14 -53.41 29.17 -14.62
N ILE A 15 -53.47 28.17 -15.51
CA ILE A 15 -54.60 27.34 -16.01
C ILE A 15 -54.04 26.22 -16.95
N PHE A 16 -54.72 25.07 -16.94
CA PHE A 16 -54.56 23.82 -17.70
C PHE A 16 -55.09 23.88 -19.16
N SER A 17 -54.83 22.78 -19.91
CA SER A 17 -55.48 22.27 -21.16
C SER A 17 -54.78 22.64 -22.49
N LEU A 18 -54.57 21.78 -23.49
CA LEU A 18 -55.21 20.52 -23.93
C LEU A 18 -54.21 19.62 -24.69
N ALA A 19 -54.47 18.31 -24.69
CA ALA A 19 -53.88 17.30 -25.58
C ALA A 19 -54.91 16.83 -26.62
N ALA A 20 -54.48 16.57 -27.87
CA ALA A 20 -55.03 15.62 -28.88
C ALA A 20 -54.32 15.86 -30.25
N CYS A 21 -53.40 14.97 -30.70
CA CYS A 21 -53.60 13.82 -31.62
C CYS A 21 -53.58 14.15 -33.14
N GLN A 22 -52.51 13.78 -33.89
CA GLN A 22 -52.47 12.65 -34.88
C GLN A 22 -51.27 12.68 -35.86
N ASN A 23 -50.84 11.45 -36.20
CA ASN A 23 -49.69 10.91 -36.95
C ASN A 23 -49.28 11.51 -38.32
N THR A 24 -47.97 11.40 -38.62
CA THR A 24 -47.40 10.65 -39.76
C THR A 24 -45.97 10.21 -39.48
N ASP A 25 -45.60 9.05 -40.03
CA ASP A 25 -44.50 8.14 -39.70
C ASP A 25 -43.07 8.61 -40.02
N THR A 26 -42.08 8.18 -39.23
CA THR A 26 -40.90 7.36 -39.63
C THR A 26 -40.15 6.84 -38.36
N GLU A 27 -40.03 5.52 -38.21
CA GLU A 27 -39.24 4.73 -37.22
C GLU A 27 -37.73 5.05 -37.26
N LYS A 28 -36.81 4.80 -36.30
CA LYS A 28 -36.62 4.03 -35.03
C LYS A 28 -35.26 4.55 -34.45
N ALA A 29 -34.84 4.46 -33.19
CA ALA A 29 -35.15 3.54 -32.10
C ALA A 29 -34.92 4.22 -30.74
N ALA A 30 -35.74 3.84 -29.77
CA ALA A 30 -35.72 4.27 -28.39
C ALA A 30 -34.71 3.44 -27.56
N VAL A 31 -34.07 4.11 -26.60
CA VAL A 31 -33.50 3.49 -25.40
C VAL A 31 -34.60 3.56 -24.35
N GLU A 32 -35.29 2.44 -24.12
CA GLU A 32 -36.18 2.29 -22.97
C GLU A 32 -35.37 1.82 -21.77
N SER A 33 -35.51 2.59 -20.68
CA SER A 33 -35.04 2.25 -19.35
C SER A 33 -35.75 1.00 -18.85
N SER A 34 -34.99 -0.08 -18.65
CA SER A 34 -35.45 -1.25 -17.92
C SER A 34 -35.01 -1.15 -16.46
N SER A 35 -35.97 -0.73 -15.63
CA SER A 35 -36.26 -1.25 -14.28
C SER A 35 -35.09 -1.40 -13.29
N GLU A 36 -35.03 -0.45 -12.36
CA GLU A 36 -34.52 -0.63 -11.00
C GLU A 36 -35.07 -1.94 -10.41
N LYS A 37 -34.21 -2.95 -10.27
CA LYS A 37 -34.38 -3.97 -9.25
C LYS A 37 -33.85 -3.36 -7.96
N ASN A 38 -34.76 -2.97 -7.08
CA ASN A 38 -34.46 -2.82 -5.66
C ASN A 38 -33.94 -4.16 -5.15
N VAL A 39 -32.62 -4.28 -5.01
CA VAL A 39 -32.02 -5.23 -4.08
C VAL A 39 -32.27 -4.61 -2.71
N GLU A 40 -33.10 -5.28 -1.90
CA GLU A 40 -33.16 -4.99 -0.48
C GLU A 40 -31.77 -5.27 0.08
N THR A 41 -30.97 -4.21 0.29
CA THR A 41 -29.82 -4.27 1.19
C THR A 41 -30.36 -4.68 2.56
N GLU A 42 -30.18 -5.94 2.93
CA GLU A 42 -30.19 -6.31 4.34
C GLU A 42 -29.15 -5.40 5.00
N ASN A 43 -29.63 -4.43 5.79
CA ASN A 43 -28.80 -3.69 6.71
C ASN A 43 -28.15 -4.75 7.61
N VAL A 44 -26.90 -5.15 7.32
CA VAL A 44 -26.11 -6.06 8.17
C VAL A 44 -25.74 -5.24 9.41
N GLU A 45 -26.71 -5.01 10.29
CA GLU A 45 -26.56 -4.06 11.41
C GLU A 45 -25.59 -4.57 12.48
N ASN A 46 -25.20 -5.85 12.45
CA ASN A 46 -24.22 -6.46 13.36
C ASN A 46 -23.28 -7.42 12.62
N PHE A 47 -22.10 -6.95 12.22
CA PHE A 47 -20.99 -7.79 11.77
C PHE A 47 -19.68 -7.37 12.44
N LYS A 48 -18.70 -8.28 12.41
CA LYS A 48 -17.34 -8.06 12.87
C LYS A 48 -16.30 -8.46 11.83
N ILE A 49 -15.17 -7.76 11.89
CA ILE A 49 -13.97 -8.03 11.10
C ILE A 49 -12.83 -8.30 12.09
N GLY A 50 -12.22 -9.47 11.99
CA GLY A 50 -11.03 -9.84 12.74
C GLY A 50 -9.79 -9.43 11.97
N ILE A 51 -8.87 -8.71 12.60
CA ILE A 51 -7.54 -8.41 12.06
C ILE A 51 -6.48 -9.05 12.93
N VAL A 52 -5.57 -9.81 12.32
CA VAL A 52 -4.48 -10.51 12.98
C VAL A 52 -3.14 -9.95 12.51
N THR A 53 -2.34 -9.46 13.44
CA THR A 53 -1.02 -8.85 13.14
C THR A 53 0.08 -9.43 14.03
N PRO A 54 1.37 -9.14 13.78
CA PRO A 54 2.40 -9.35 14.80
C PRO A 54 2.15 -8.44 16.01
N THR A 55 2.88 -8.71 17.10
CA THR A 55 2.93 -7.78 18.24
C THR A 55 3.63 -6.48 17.85
N LEU A 56 3.38 -5.42 18.62
CA LEU A 56 4.06 -4.13 18.46
C LEU A 56 5.60 -4.25 18.43
N SER A 57 6.17 -5.18 19.21
CA SER A 57 7.61 -5.43 19.28
C SER A 57 8.17 -6.16 18.05
N THR A 58 7.34 -6.96 17.38
CA THR A 58 7.72 -7.67 16.15
C THR A 58 7.53 -6.79 14.94
N SER A 59 6.40 -6.09 14.85
CA SER A 59 6.16 -5.09 13.80
C SER A 59 5.23 -3.99 14.28
N GLU A 60 5.77 -2.77 14.32
CA GLU A 60 5.05 -1.59 14.80
C GLU A 60 3.95 -1.14 13.84
N ASP A 61 4.23 -1.16 12.52
CA ASP A 61 3.34 -0.65 11.49
C ASP A 61 2.04 -1.48 11.40
N GLU A 62 2.11 -2.80 11.23
CA GLU A 62 0.93 -3.67 11.16
C GLU A 62 0.12 -3.60 12.46
N PHE A 63 0.80 -3.61 13.61
CA PHE A 63 0.11 -3.51 14.92
C PHE A 63 -0.66 -2.20 15.04
N ARG A 64 -0.04 -1.07 14.68
CA ARG A 64 -0.70 0.24 14.71
C ARG A 64 -1.84 0.30 13.71
N ALA A 65 -1.68 -0.25 12.51
CA ALA A 65 -2.76 -0.33 11.54
C ALA A 65 -3.98 -1.06 12.13
N GLY A 66 -3.79 -2.21 12.76
CA GLY A 66 -4.88 -2.92 13.46
C GLY A 66 -5.51 -2.08 14.58
N ALA A 67 -4.70 -1.46 15.43
CA ALA A 67 -5.18 -0.65 16.55
C ALA A 67 -5.97 0.60 16.10
N GLU A 68 -5.48 1.33 15.11
CA GLU A 68 -6.15 2.50 14.54
C GLU A 68 -7.50 2.14 13.92
N MET A 69 -7.62 0.95 13.31
CA MET A 69 -8.89 0.50 12.74
C MET A 69 -9.89 0.05 13.81
N VAL A 70 -9.44 -0.44 14.97
CA VAL A 70 -10.30 -0.64 16.14
C VAL A 70 -10.84 0.70 16.66
N GLU A 71 -10.01 1.74 16.70
CA GLU A 71 -10.44 3.08 17.11
C GLU A 71 -11.40 3.71 16.10
N LYS A 72 -11.14 3.54 14.80
CA LYS A 72 -12.00 4.03 13.71
C LYS A 72 -13.36 3.33 13.68
N TYR A 73 -13.38 2.02 13.94
CA TYR A 73 -14.58 1.18 13.84
C TYR A 73 -14.85 0.38 15.13
N PRO A 74 -15.16 1.08 16.24
CA PRO A 74 -15.32 0.44 17.54
C PRO A 74 -16.50 -0.52 17.53
N GLY A 75 -16.25 -1.76 17.95
CA GLY A 75 -17.25 -2.84 18.00
C GLY A 75 -17.42 -3.61 16.68
N ILE A 76 -16.91 -3.10 15.57
CA ILE A 76 -16.87 -3.79 14.27
C ILE A 76 -15.52 -4.49 14.10
N VAL A 77 -14.41 -3.79 14.33
CA VAL A 77 -13.06 -4.36 14.16
C VAL A 77 -12.58 -4.97 15.49
N LYS A 78 -12.06 -6.20 15.42
CA LYS A 78 -11.42 -6.92 16.53
C LYS A 78 -9.99 -7.24 16.17
N HIS A 79 -9.05 -6.63 16.89
CA HIS A 79 -7.61 -6.87 16.70
C HIS A 79 -7.09 -7.98 17.61
N VAL A 80 -6.37 -8.92 17.01
CA VAL A 80 -5.66 -10.02 17.68
C VAL A 80 -4.20 -10.00 17.23
N THR A 81 -3.29 -10.33 18.13
CA THR A 81 -1.86 -10.44 17.79
C THR A 81 -1.40 -11.88 17.80
N LEU A 82 -0.55 -12.24 16.83
CA LEU A 82 0.23 -13.48 16.86
C LEU A 82 1.19 -13.51 18.06
N PRO A 83 1.72 -14.68 18.45
CA PRO A 83 2.70 -14.78 19.52
C PRO A 83 4.01 -14.10 19.11
N GLU A 84 4.70 -13.50 20.09
CA GLU A 84 5.97 -12.80 19.86
C GLU A 84 7.05 -13.75 19.32
N ASN A 85 7.08 -14.99 19.79
CA ASN A 85 7.94 -16.05 19.25
C ASN A 85 7.15 -17.00 18.34
N PHE A 86 6.52 -16.44 17.30
CA PHE A 86 5.70 -17.18 16.36
C PHE A 86 6.32 -18.50 15.87
N ASN A 87 7.60 -18.49 15.51
CA ASN A 87 8.30 -19.68 15.01
C ASN A 87 8.30 -20.85 16.01
N ALA A 88 8.27 -20.56 17.32
CA ALA A 88 8.18 -21.58 18.37
C ALA A 88 6.72 -21.89 18.77
N GLU A 89 5.78 -21.00 18.45
CA GLU A 89 4.41 -21.01 18.96
C GLU A 89 3.37 -21.03 17.81
N LEU A 90 3.71 -21.68 16.69
CA LEU A 90 2.88 -21.75 15.48
C LEU A 90 1.43 -22.20 15.78
N GLU A 91 1.28 -23.27 16.58
CA GLU A 91 -0.03 -23.80 16.98
C GLU A 91 -0.86 -22.79 17.80
N THR A 92 -0.19 -21.95 18.60
CA THR A 92 -0.85 -20.86 19.33
C THR A 92 -1.31 -19.77 18.36
N GLY A 93 -0.48 -19.41 17.37
CA GLY A 93 -0.87 -18.47 16.31
C GLY A 93 -2.09 -18.96 15.52
N ILE A 94 -2.09 -20.23 15.10
CA ILE A 94 -3.24 -20.86 14.43
C ILE A 94 -4.48 -20.81 15.32
N SER A 95 -4.34 -21.17 16.60
CA SER A 95 -5.46 -21.14 17.56
C SER A 95 -6.02 -19.73 17.78
N GLN A 96 -5.17 -18.70 17.79
CA GLN A 96 -5.59 -17.30 17.90
C GLN A 96 -6.43 -16.86 16.70
N ILE A 97 -6.01 -17.21 15.49
CA ILE A 97 -6.78 -16.94 14.26
C ILE A 97 -8.13 -17.65 14.32
N LEU A 98 -8.15 -18.95 14.64
CA LEU A 98 -9.36 -19.75 14.71
C LEU A 98 -10.37 -19.24 15.74
N SER A 99 -9.90 -18.67 16.85
CA SER A 99 -10.77 -18.12 17.89
C SER A 99 -11.66 -16.95 17.42
N LEU A 100 -11.31 -16.30 16.29
CA LEU A 100 -12.15 -15.28 15.67
C LEU A 100 -13.39 -15.88 15.02
N ALA A 101 -13.30 -17.10 14.47
CA ALA A 101 -14.40 -17.77 13.78
C ALA A 101 -15.48 -18.29 14.74
N ASP A 102 -15.18 -18.38 16.04
CA ASP A 102 -16.14 -18.73 17.10
C ASP A 102 -17.19 -17.63 17.35
N ASP A 103 -16.92 -16.40 16.93
CA ASP A 103 -17.87 -15.29 17.03
C ASP A 103 -18.91 -15.39 15.89
N PRO A 104 -20.22 -15.55 16.20
CA PRO A 104 -21.27 -15.69 15.19
C PRO A 104 -21.45 -14.42 14.34
N GLU A 105 -20.99 -13.26 14.82
CA GLU A 105 -21.03 -11.99 14.09
C GLU A 105 -19.79 -11.79 13.21
N MET A 106 -18.76 -12.66 13.30
CA MET A 106 -17.58 -12.57 12.46
C MET A 106 -17.94 -12.84 11.00
N LYS A 107 -17.58 -11.90 10.12
CA LYS A 107 -17.83 -11.95 8.67
C LYS A 107 -16.58 -11.77 7.82
N ALA A 108 -15.48 -11.28 8.40
CA ALA A 108 -14.18 -11.36 7.76
C ALA A 108 -13.07 -11.65 8.77
N ILE A 109 -12.06 -12.41 8.36
CA ILE A 109 -10.81 -12.63 9.10
C ILE A 109 -9.64 -12.27 8.18
N ILE A 110 -8.83 -11.34 8.65
CA ILE A 110 -7.70 -10.76 7.93
C ILE A 110 -6.42 -11.11 8.69
N VAL A 111 -5.40 -11.61 7.99
CA VAL A 111 -4.08 -11.91 8.58
C VAL A 111 -2.99 -11.16 7.84
N CYS A 112 -2.36 -10.19 8.50
CA CYS A 112 -1.19 -9.47 7.98
C CYS A 112 -0.02 -9.77 8.91
N SER A 113 0.84 -10.72 8.56
CA SER A 113 1.90 -11.16 9.47
C SER A 113 3.31 -11.15 8.87
N GLY A 114 3.43 -11.11 7.54
CA GLY A 114 4.72 -11.29 6.87
C GLY A 114 5.42 -12.60 7.26
N GLN A 115 4.68 -13.59 7.76
CA GLN A 115 5.14 -14.90 8.21
C GLN A 115 4.49 -16.00 7.37
N SER A 116 5.02 -17.21 7.38
CA SER A 116 4.42 -18.38 6.71
C SER A 116 3.98 -19.45 7.72
N GLY A 117 3.17 -20.42 7.27
CA GLY A 117 2.66 -21.53 8.07
C GLY A 117 1.26 -21.30 8.64
N LEU A 118 0.55 -20.25 8.21
CA LEU A 118 -0.78 -19.90 8.77
C LEU A 118 -1.95 -20.47 7.95
N LEU A 119 -1.69 -21.02 6.75
CA LEU A 119 -2.69 -21.67 5.89
C LEU A 119 -3.62 -22.67 6.60
N PRO A 120 -3.15 -23.52 7.54
CA PRO A 120 -4.02 -24.45 8.26
C PRO A 120 -5.16 -23.78 9.04
N ALA A 121 -5.03 -22.50 9.41
CA ALA A 121 -6.11 -21.74 10.02
C ALA A 121 -7.21 -21.41 9.00
N PHE A 122 -6.83 -21.00 7.79
CA PHE A 122 -7.75 -20.67 6.69
C PHE A 122 -8.54 -21.89 6.21
N GLU A 123 -7.86 -23.03 6.03
CA GLU A 123 -8.51 -24.32 5.71
C GLU A 123 -9.64 -24.65 6.71
N GLN A 124 -9.34 -24.58 8.00
CA GLN A 124 -10.30 -24.87 9.06
C GLN A 124 -11.41 -23.83 9.19
N ILE A 125 -11.13 -22.55 8.93
CA ILE A 125 -12.17 -21.50 8.88
C ILE A 125 -13.14 -21.82 7.77
N ARG A 126 -12.65 -22.12 6.57
CA ARG A 126 -13.50 -22.43 5.41
C ARG A 126 -14.37 -23.66 5.63
N GLU A 127 -13.85 -24.70 6.26
CA GLU A 127 -14.64 -25.90 6.60
C GLU A 127 -15.77 -25.62 7.60
N LYS A 128 -15.53 -24.76 8.60
CA LYS A 128 -16.46 -24.53 9.72
C LYS A 128 -17.40 -23.34 9.49
N ARG A 129 -16.91 -22.31 8.82
CA ARG A 129 -17.50 -20.98 8.62
C ARG A 129 -17.21 -20.49 7.20
N PRO A 130 -17.74 -21.17 6.16
CA PRO A 130 -17.56 -20.75 4.76
C PRO A 130 -18.22 -19.39 4.45
N ASP A 131 -18.97 -18.81 5.40
CA ASP A 131 -19.54 -17.46 5.30
C ASP A 131 -18.59 -16.33 5.73
N ILE A 132 -17.38 -16.66 6.23
CA ILE A 132 -16.36 -15.68 6.59
C ILE A 132 -15.45 -15.43 5.38
N ILE A 133 -15.34 -14.16 4.97
CA ILE A 133 -14.36 -13.71 3.99
C ILE A 133 -12.97 -13.75 4.61
N THR A 134 -12.02 -14.35 3.91
CA THR A 134 -10.62 -14.44 4.34
C THR A 134 -9.71 -13.60 3.47
N ILE A 135 -8.92 -12.74 4.10
CA ILE A 135 -7.93 -11.90 3.42
C ILE A 135 -6.56 -12.11 4.07
N ALA A 136 -5.48 -12.14 3.28
CA ALA A 136 -4.15 -12.35 3.84
C ALA A 136 -3.02 -11.61 3.13
N THR A 137 -2.09 -11.12 3.95
CA THR A 137 -0.75 -10.67 3.57
C THR A 137 0.28 -11.49 4.36
N MET A 138 0.74 -12.59 3.77
CA MET A 138 1.63 -13.58 4.40
C MET A 138 2.58 -14.23 3.38
N LEU A 139 3.54 -15.02 3.87
CA LEU A 139 4.65 -15.55 3.06
C LEU A 139 4.52 -17.06 2.73
N ASP A 140 3.32 -17.63 2.84
CA ASP A 140 3.06 -18.97 2.30
C ASP A 140 3.06 -18.97 0.77
N GLU A 141 3.17 -20.16 0.18
CA GLU A 141 3.24 -20.34 -1.28
C GLU A 141 2.02 -19.73 -1.99
N PRO A 142 2.21 -18.85 -3.00
CA PRO A 142 1.10 -18.12 -3.59
C PRO A 142 0.00 -18.98 -4.21
N GLU A 143 0.34 -20.14 -4.75
CA GLU A 143 -0.63 -21.09 -5.32
C GLU A 143 -1.55 -21.67 -4.23
N LEU A 144 -0.99 -21.98 -3.05
CA LEU A 144 -1.77 -22.45 -1.90
C LEU A 144 -2.57 -21.31 -1.26
N MET A 145 -2.01 -20.10 -1.23
CA MET A 145 -2.72 -18.90 -0.81
C MET A 145 -3.96 -18.68 -1.68
N ALA A 146 -3.80 -18.73 -3.00
CA ALA A 146 -4.91 -18.59 -3.96
C ALA A 146 -5.96 -19.69 -3.79
N GLU A 147 -5.55 -20.91 -3.44
CA GLU A 147 -6.46 -22.01 -3.16
C GLU A 147 -7.27 -21.79 -1.87
N TYR A 148 -6.63 -21.41 -0.75
CA TYR A 148 -7.23 -21.47 0.59
C TYR A 148 -7.68 -20.13 1.19
N VAL A 149 -7.26 -19.01 0.63
CA VAL A 149 -7.63 -17.66 1.06
C VAL A 149 -8.49 -17.02 -0.01
N ASP A 150 -9.50 -16.24 0.37
CA ASP A 150 -10.40 -15.65 -0.63
C ASP A 150 -9.77 -14.48 -1.37
N ILE A 151 -8.92 -13.68 -0.70
CA ILE A 151 -8.13 -12.59 -1.31
C ILE A 151 -6.74 -12.53 -0.67
N SER A 152 -5.69 -12.43 -1.48
CA SER A 152 -4.32 -12.25 -0.99
C SER A 152 -3.68 -10.98 -1.53
N PHE A 153 -2.87 -10.31 -0.71
CA PHE A 153 -2.11 -9.13 -1.10
C PHE A 153 -0.63 -9.28 -0.79
N SER A 154 0.21 -8.67 -1.63
CA SER A 154 1.63 -8.47 -1.33
C SER A 154 2.17 -7.23 -2.01
N THR A 155 3.27 -6.70 -1.50
CA THR A 155 3.99 -5.62 -2.18
C THR A 155 4.74 -6.17 -3.39
N ASP A 156 4.62 -5.52 -4.56
CA ASP A 156 5.30 -5.96 -5.77
C ASP A 156 6.79 -5.55 -5.79
N TRP A 157 7.60 -6.29 -5.02
CA TRP A 157 9.02 -5.99 -4.89
C TRP A 157 9.77 -6.09 -6.22
N VAL A 158 9.34 -6.95 -7.15
CA VAL A 158 10.02 -7.15 -8.43
C VAL A 158 9.64 -6.06 -9.44
N ARG A 159 8.35 -5.72 -9.56
CA ARG A 159 7.85 -4.65 -10.43
C ARG A 159 8.41 -3.28 -10.04
N ARG A 160 8.81 -3.09 -8.79
CA ARG A 160 9.60 -1.90 -8.40
C ARG A 160 10.88 -1.71 -9.20
N GLY A 161 11.42 -2.78 -9.80
CA GLY A 161 12.52 -2.68 -10.74
C GLY A 161 12.15 -1.97 -12.05
N GLU A 162 10.87 -1.93 -12.41
CA GLU A 162 10.35 -1.14 -13.52
C GLU A 162 9.93 0.26 -13.07
N THR A 163 9.20 0.37 -11.96
CA THR A 163 8.61 1.65 -11.54
C THR A 163 9.65 2.66 -11.04
N ILE A 164 10.70 2.21 -10.35
CA ILE A 164 11.72 3.13 -9.80
C ILE A 164 12.54 3.80 -10.91
N PRO A 165 13.07 3.10 -11.94
CA PRO A 165 13.74 3.76 -13.06
C PRO A 165 12.83 4.71 -13.85
N LYS A 166 11.55 4.35 -14.05
CA LYS A 166 10.56 5.25 -14.71
C LYS A 166 10.39 6.54 -13.92
N LYS A 167 10.15 6.43 -12.61
CA LYS A 167 10.09 7.59 -11.72
C LYS A 167 11.39 8.41 -11.73
N ALA A 168 12.55 7.75 -11.65
CA ALA A 168 13.84 8.43 -11.73
C ALA A 168 13.99 9.23 -13.04
N LYS A 169 13.53 8.68 -14.17
CA LYS A 169 13.53 9.37 -15.48
C LYS A 169 12.61 10.59 -15.45
N GLU A 170 11.41 10.48 -14.90
CA GLU A 170 10.45 11.57 -14.74
C GLU A 170 11.02 12.71 -13.87
N MET A 171 11.79 12.35 -12.83
CA MET A 171 12.54 13.30 -12.00
C MET A 171 13.79 13.90 -12.70
N GLY A 172 14.07 13.50 -13.94
CA GLY A 172 15.13 14.06 -14.78
C GLY A 172 16.46 13.30 -14.75
N ALA A 173 16.50 12.08 -14.21
CA ALA A 173 17.72 11.27 -14.21
C ALA A 173 18.19 10.93 -15.64
N LYS A 174 19.51 10.88 -15.81
CA LYS A 174 20.24 10.41 -17.00
C LYS A 174 21.07 9.17 -16.69
N THR A 175 21.52 9.05 -15.45
CA THR A 175 22.26 7.90 -14.92
C THR A 175 21.49 7.31 -13.74
N PHE A 176 21.49 5.98 -13.63
CA PHE A 176 20.89 5.23 -12.54
C PHE A 176 21.95 4.34 -11.88
N ILE A 177 22.34 4.67 -10.65
CA ILE A 177 23.33 3.90 -9.90
C ILE A 177 22.62 2.99 -8.91
N HIS A 178 22.93 1.69 -8.98
CA HIS A 178 22.42 0.67 -8.09
C HIS A 178 23.54 0.17 -7.16
N TYR A 179 23.43 0.47 -5.87
CA TYR A 179 24.32 -0.06 -4.83
C TYR A 179 23.73 -1.32 -4.18
N SER A 180 24.53 -2.37 -4.07
CA SER A 180 24.16 -3.61 -3.38
C SER A 180 25.38 -4.39 -2.91
N PHE A 181 25.18 -5.52 -2.23
CA PHE A 181 26.24 -6.41 -1.77
C PHE A 181 25.90 -7.89 -2.08
N PRO A 182 26.90 -8.79 -2.12
CA PRO A 182 26.71 -10.16 -2.59
C PRO A 182 25.60 -10.93 -1.87
N THR A 183 25.54 -10.87 -0.53
CA THR A 183 24.52 -11.62 0.22
C THR A 183 23.10 -11.06 -0.01
N HIS A 184 22.96 -9.77 -0.33
CA HIS A 184 21.65 -9.24 -0.70
C HIS A 184 21.23 -9.65 -2.11
N LEU A 185 22.16 -9.62 -3.06
CA LEU A 185 21.93 -10.07 -4.44
C LEU A 185 21.72 -11.58 -4.54
N ALA A 186 22.09 -12.36 -3.51
CA ALA A 186 21.76 -13.78 -3.44
C ALA A 186 20.27 -14.05 -3.17
N LYS A 187 19.50 -13.06 -2.72
CA LYS A 187 18.03 -13.17 -2.57
C LYS A 187 17.37 -13.03 -3.93
N GLU A 188 16.53 -14.00 -4.29
CA GLU A 188 15.89 -14.08 -5.61
C GLU A 188 15.14 -12.79 -5.98
N ALA A 189 14.23 -12.32 -5.12
CA ALA A 189 13.45 -11.11 -5.39
C ALA A 189 14.34 -9.86 -5.60
N VAL A 190 15.48 -9.77 -4.90
CA VAL A 190 16.41 -8.64 -5.05
C VAL A 190 17.18 -8.74 -6.37
N ALA A 191 17.62 -9.94 -6.74
CA ALA A 191 18.27 -10.19 -8.03
C ALA A 191 17.33 -9.89 -9.20
N GLN A 192 16.09 -10.40 -9.14
CA GLN A 192 15.06 -10.15 -10.16
C GLN A 192 14.74 -8.65 -10.27
N ARG A 193 14.55 -7.96 -9.14
CA ARG A 193 14.37 -6.49 -9.14
C ARG A 193 15.52 -5.77 -9.81
N LYS A 194 16.78 -6.11 -9.50
CA LYS A 194 17.97 -5.51 -10.12
C LYS A 194 18.00 -5.74 -11.63
N GLN A 195 17.75 -6.97 -12.07
CA GLN A 195 17.70 -7.30 -13.50
C GLN A 195 16.61 -6.50 -14.23
N MET A 196 15.43 -6.36 -13.61
CA MET A 196 14.36 -5.52 -14.13
C MET A 196 14.75 -4.03 -14.18
N MET A 197 15.48 -3.53 -13.17
CA MET A 197 16.01 -2.15 -13.18
C MET A 197 16.98 -1.92 -14.33
N GLU A 198 17.92 -2.84 -14.54
CA GLU A 198 18.89 -2.75 -15.62
C GLU A 198 18.21 -2.73 -16.99
N LYS A 199 17.28 -3.67 -17.23
CA LYS A 199 16.47 -3.73 -18.45
C LYS A 199 15.65 -2.46 -18.66
N THR A 200 14.95 -1.98 -17.63
CA THR A 200 14.11 -0.78 -17.73
C THR A 200 14.96 0.47 -17.99
N CYS A 201 16.15 0.56 -17.38
CA CYS A 201 17.08 1.64 -17.66
C CYS A 201 17.52 1.65 -19.14
N GLU A 202 17.83 0.48 -19.71
CA GLU A 202 18.16 0.35 -21.13
C GLU A 202 17.01 0.85 -22.02
N GLU A 203 15.78 0.42 -21.75
CA GLU A 203 14.58 0.84 -22.49
C GLU A 203 14.32 2.35 -22.40
N LEU A 204 14.61 2.97 -21.25
CA LEU A 204 14.44 4.42 -21.01
C LEU A 204 15.64 5.27 -21.46
N GLY A 205 16.71 4.64 -21.95
CA GLY A 205 17.97 5.31 -22.28
C GLY A 205 18.64 5.98 -21.06
N LEU A 206 18.56 5.34 -19.89
CA LEU A 206 19.31 5.69 -18.68
C LEU A 206 20.61 4.89 -18.64
N GLU A 207 21.73 5.54 -18.31
CA GLU A 207 22.98 4.80 -18.04
C GLU A 207 22.88 4.06 -16.72
N PHE A 208 22.76 2.72 -16.76
CA PHE A 208 22.73 1.89 -15.57
C PHE A 208 24.16 1.58 -15.08
N VAL A 209 24.41 1.81 -13.79
CA VAL A 209 25.72 1.56 -13.15
C VAL A 209 25.51 0.70 -11.92
N GLU A 210 26.03 -0.52 -11.94
CA GLU A 210 26.04 -1.40 -10.78
C GLU A 210 27.31 -1.21 -9.96
N ILE A 211 27.17 -1.05 -8.65
CA ILE A 211 28.29 -0.93 -7.72
C ILE A 211 28.09 -1.88 -6.53
N ILE A 212 29.10 -2.71 -6.28
CA ILE A 212 29.11 -3.65 -5.16
C ILE A 212 29.79 -3.00 -3.95
N THR A 213 29.07 -2.91 -2.85
CA THR A 213 29.56 -2.40 -1.55
C THR A 213 30.14 -3.53 -0.70
N PRO A 214 30.90 -3.21 0.36
CA PRO A 214 31.19 -4.16 1.44
C PRO A 214 29.91 -4.80 1.97
N ASP A 215 29.97 -6.09 2.26
CA ASP A 215 28.80 -6.87 2.71
C ASP A 215 28.64 -6.78 4.24
N PRO A 216 27.57 -6.12 4.74
CA PRO A 216 27.37 -5.91 6.17
C PRO A 216 27.03 -7.20 6.92
N GLN A 217 26.70 -8.30 6.23
CA GLN A 217 26.38 -9.59 6.85
C GLN A 217 27.61 -10.46 7.09
N THR A 218 28.72 -10.14 6.43
CA THR A 218 29.98 -10.90 6.53
C THR A 218 31.02 -10.29 7.47
N GLY A 219 30.79 -9.05 7.93
CA GLY A 219 31.66 -8.30 8.83
C GLY A 219 30.95 -7.82 10.09
N ASP A 220 31.52 -6.81 10.76
CA ASP A 220 31.01 -6.25 12.03
C ASP A 220 29.85 -5.24 11.82
N GLY A 221 28.92 -5.54 10.91
CA GLY A 221 27.75 -4.70 10.62
C GLY A 221 27.96 -3.64 9.53
N PRO A 222 27.15 -2.57 9.49
CA PRO A 222 27.02 -1.68 8.33
C PRO A 222 28.14 -0.65 8.17
N ALA A 223 29.03 -0.47 9.16
CA ALA A 223 29.97 0.64 9.19
C ALA A 223 30.91 0.70 7.97
N ALA A 224 31.46 -0.44 7.54
CA ALA A 224 32.33 -0.50 6.37
C ALA A 224 31.59 -0.17 5.07
N MET A 225 30.35 -0.64 4.93
CA MET A 225 29.47 -0.32 3.80
C MET A 225 29.12 1.18 3.77
N GLN A 226 28.79 1.76 4.92
CA GLN A 226 28.46 3.18 5.04
C GLN A 226 29.68 4.06 4.71
N GLN A 227 30.87 3.71 5.20
CA GLN A 227 32.10 4.43 4.86
C GLN A 227 32.40 4.35 3.37
N PHE A 228 32.25 3.17 2.75
CA PHE A 228 32.41 3.02 1.30
C PHE A 228 31.46 3.96 0.52
N LEU A 229 30.18 4.01 0.90
CA LEU A 229 29.21 4.90 0.27
C LEU A 229 29.60 6.38 0.41
N ARG A 230 30.10 6.81 1.59
CA ARG A 230 30.59 8.19 1.81
C ARG A 230 31.73 8.58 0.88
N GLU A 231 32.57 7.62 0.49
CA GLU A 231 33.71 7.85 -0.41
C GLU A 231 33.31 7.75 -1.89
N ASP A 232 32.44 6.80 -2.23
CA ASP A 232 32.11 6.49 -3.62
C ASP A 232 31.04 7.45 -4.19
N ILE A 233 30.00 7.79 -3.43
CA ILE A 233 28.92 8.67 -3.92
C ILE A 233 29.46 10.01 -4.45
N PRO A 234 30.31 10.78 -3.73
CA PRO A 234 30.88 12.00 -4.25
C PRO A 234 31.67 11.80 -5.56
N ARG A 235 32.36 10.67 -5.71
CA ARG A 235 33.11 10.34 -6.93
C ARG A 235 32.17 10.05 -8.09
N GLN A 236 31.08 9.32 -7.85
CA GLN A 236 30.10 9.01 -8.89
C GLN A 236 29.38 10.28 -9.34
N ILE A 237 28.98 11.15 -8.41
CA ILE A 237 28.34 12.43 -8.77
C ILE A 237 29.31 13.37 -9.49
N ALA A 238 30.60 13.38 -9.14
CA ALA A 238 31.61 14.11 -9.90
C ALA A 238 31.79 13.59 -11.33
N LYS A 239 31.58 12.28 -11.56
CA LYS A 239 31.70 11.64 -12.87
C LYS A 239 30.45 11.83 -13.74
N TYR A 240 29.26 11.63 -13.16
CA TYR A 240 27.99 11.54 -13.89
C TYR A 240 27.12 12.80 -13.78
N GLY A 241 27.45 13.69 -12.84
CA GLY A 241 26.67 14.89 -12.55
C GLY A 241 25.47 14.61 -11.64
N THR A 242 24.71 15.67 -11.35
CA THR A 242 23.60 15.65 -10.39
C THR A 242 22.29 15.11 -10.97
N ASP A 243 22.18 14.96 -12.29
CA ASP A 243 21.07 14.27 -12.95
C ASP A 243 21.26 12.74 -12.87
N THR A 244 21.65 12.26 -11.70
CA THR A 244 21.92 10.86 -11.38
C THR A 244 20.95 10.42 -10.31
N ASN A 245 20.22 9.33 -10.53
CA ASN A 245 19.48 8.65 -9.47
C ASN A 245 20.38 7.64 -8.76
N ILE A 246 20.34 7.61 -7.43
CA ILE A 246 20.99 6.57 -6.62
C ILE A 246 19.92 5.74 -5.93
N PHE A 247 20.01 4.43 -6.10
CA PHE A 247 19.22 3.44 -5.37
C PHE A 247 20.14 2.51 -4.58
N GLY A 248 19.93 2.43 -3.27
CA GLY A 248 20.56 1.44 -2.40
C GLY A 248 19.63 0.26 -2.17
N SER A 249 20.14 -0.97 -2.22
CA SER A 249 19.29 -2.15 -2.07
C SER A 249 18.92 -2.47 -0.62
N ASN A 250 19.53 -1.84 0.39
CA ASN A 250 19.38 -2.19 1.82
C ASN A 250 19.21 -0.97 2.74
N CYS A 251 18.43 -1.13 3.82
CA CYS A 251 17.97 -0.04 4.70
C CYS A 251 19.12 0.84 5.25
N PRO A 252 20.16 0.29 5.90
CA PRO A 252 21.30 1.07 6.41
C PRO A 252 22.06 1.93 5.38
N MET A 253 21.85 1.73 4.08
CA MET A 253 22.47 2.58 3.06
C MET A 253 21.85 3.99 3.04
N TYR A 254 20.58 4.14 3.42
CA TYR A 254 19.83 5.37 3.20
C TYR A 254 20.22 6.53 4.11
N ASP A 255 20.75 6.25 5.31
CA ASP A 255 21.35 7.29 6.15
C ASP A 255 22.52 7.99 5.44
N VAL A 256 23.25 7.25 4.60
CA VAL A 256 24.34 7.80 3.80
C VAL A 256 23.82 8.41 2.50
N ILE A 257 22.97 7.69 1.77
CA ILE A 257 22.45 8.13 0.48
C ILE A 257 21.67 9.44 0.62
N ILE A 258 20.73 9.56 1.57
CA ILE A 258 19.93 10.78 1.74
C ILE A 258 20.81 11.94 2.21
N ASP A 259 21.73 11.70 3.14
CA ASP A 259 22.62 12.76 3.65
C ASP A 259 23.56 13.29 2.56
N GLU A 260 24.12 12.40 1.72
CA GLU A 260 24.88 12.84 0.54
C GLU A 260 23.99 13.49 -0.52
N ALA A 261 22.74 13.06 -0.71
CA ALA A 261 21.81 13.70 -1.64
C ALA A 261 21.56 15.16 -1.25
N LEU A 262 21.35 15.42 0.04
CA LEU A 262 21.19 16.78 0.57
C LEU A 262 22.43 17.65 0.34
N LYS A 263 23.63 17.09 0.21
CA LYS A 263 24.88 17.86 -0.05
C LYS A 263 25.13 18.04 -1.55
N LEU A 264 24.99 16.96 -2.31
CA LEU A 264 25.46 16.82 -3.69
C LEU A 264 24.34 16.98 -4.73
N LYS A 265 23.09 17.08 -4.30
CA LYS A 265 21.91 17.40 -5.12
C LYS A 265 21.55 16.37 -6.20
N PHE A 266 21.92 15.11 -6.01
CA PHE A 266 21.48 14.02 -6.87
C PHE A 266 20.05 13.54 -6.53
N ILE A 267 19.49 12.66 -7.36
CA ILE A 267 18.10 12.19 -7.23
C ILE A 267 18.05 10.92 -6.38
N VAL A 268 17.07 10.85 -5.47
CA VAL A 268 16.69 9.62 -4.79
C VAL A 268 15.20 9.41 -5.01
N ALA A 269 14.89 8.65 -6.06
CA ALA A 269 13.51 8.40 -6.46
C ALA A 269 12.76 7.53 -5.45
N GLU A 270 13.45 6.62 -4.76
CA GLU A 270 12.78 5.74 -3.80
C GLU A 270 13.78 5.06 -2.88
N GLN A 271 13.37 4.78 -1.63
CA GLN A 271 14.17 3.94 -0.74
C GLN A 271 13.96 2.44 -0.96
N CYS A 272 14.81 1.57 -0.38
CA CYS A 272 14.66 0.11 -0.56
C CYS A 272 13.35 -0.41 0.04
N CYS A 273 12.92 0.18 1.17
CA CYS A 273 11.65 -0.04 1.84
C CYS A 273 11.00 1.34 1.98
N PRO A 274 10.20 1.79 0.99
CA PRO A 274 9.81 3.19 0.90
C PRO A 274 8.88 3.54 2.05
N THR A 275 9.30 4.52 2.85
CA THR A 275 8.50 5.06 3.96
C THR A 275 9.04 6.43 4.35
N PRO A 276 8.18 7.36 4.81
CA PRO A 276 8.62 8.66 5.31
C PRO A 276 9.55 8.56 6.54
N THR A 277 9.52 7.45 7.27
CA THR A 277 10.28 7.28 8.51
C THR A 277 11.68 6.69 8.31
N GLN A 278 12.00 6.21 7.10
CA GLN A 278 13.31 5.63 6.79
C GLN A 278 14.30 6.73 6.40
N ALA A 279 15.34 6.90 7.24
CA ALA A 279 16.44 7.86 7.11
C ALA A 279 16.03 9.34 7.14
N TYR A 280 14.91 9.74 6.52
CA TYR A 280 14.49 11.15 6.44
C TYR A 280 14.45 11.85 7.80
N PRO A 281 13.77 11.33 8.86
CA PRO A 281 13.69 12.06 10.13
C PRO A 281 15.06 12.32 10.76
N THR A 282 15.91 11.29 10.77
CA THR A 282 17.26 11.37 11.35
C THR A 282 18.17 12.29 10.54
N VAL A 283 18.19 12.13 9.22
CA VAL A 283 19.13 12.85 8.33
C VAL A 283 18.73 14.32 8.18
N MET A 284 17.44 14.63 8.16
CA MET A 284 16.92 16.00 8.06
C MET A 284 16.72 16.67 9.43
N ASN A 285 17.00 15.95 10.52
CA ASN A 285 16.79 16.41 11.90
C ASN A 285 15.36 16.93 12.11
N LEU A 286 14.37 16.11 11.76
CA LEU A 286 12.96 16.43 11.94
C LEU A 286 12.57 16.31 13.41
N GLU A 287 11.87 17.32 13.90
CA GLU A 287 11.23 17.29 15.22
C GLU A 287 9.81 16.75 15.04
N ILE A 288 9.61 15.47 15.34
CA ILE A 288 8.31 14.80 15.31
C ILE A 288 7.81 14.69 16.74
N GLU A 289 6.72 15.38 17.05
CA GLU A 289 6.11 15.30 18.38
C GLU A 289 5.52 13.91 18.63
N ALA A 290 5.41 13.51 19.89
CA ALA A 290 4.88 12.20 20.27
C ALA A 290 3.45 11.97 19.76
N GLU A 291 2.65 13.04 19.66
CA GLU A 291 1.27 13.02 19.15
C GLU A 291 1.19 12.85 17.63
N ASP A 292 2.29 13.11 16.92
CA ASP A 292 2.39 12.99 15.46
C ASP A 292 3.07 11.68 15.01
N LEU A 293 3.43 10.80 15.94
CA LEU A 293 3.94 9.47 15.61
C LEU A 293 2.87 8.68 14.85
N GLY A 294 3.20 8.25 13.63
CA GLY A 294 2.25 7.60 12.72
C GLY A 294 1.39 8.56 11.90
N ASN A 295 1.52 9.88 12.07
CA ASN A 295 0.90 10.87 11.19
C ASN A 295 1.78 11.10 9.95
N TYR A 296 1.69 10.19 8.98
CA TYR A 296 2.54 10.22 7.79
C TYR A 296 2.34 11.45 6.92
N ASP A 297 1.14 12.03 6.86
CA ASP A 297 0.89 13.28 6.13
C ASP A 297 1.72 14.42 6.70
N LYS A 298 1.71 14.60 8.02
CA LYS A 298 2.53 15.63 8.69
C LYS A 298 4.02 15.35 8.54
N ILE A 299 4.44 14.09 8.64
CA ILE A 299 5.84 13.72 8.43
C ILE A 299 6.27 14.05 6.99
N ASN A 300 5.42 13.78 6.00
CA ASN A 300 5.67 14.10 4.60
C ASN A 300 5.80 15.61 4.37
N GLU A 301 4.95 16.42 5.00
CA GLU A 301 5.04 17.89 4.95
C GLU A 301 6.37 18.40 5.51
N LEU A 302 6.81 17.87 6.65
CA LEU A 302 8.10 18.21 7.26
C LEU A 302 9.28 17.83 6.35
N ILE A 303 9.22 16.66 5.70
CA ILE A 303 10.23 16.23 4.73
C ILE A 303 10.27 17.18 3.53
N ALA A 304 9.12 17.55 2.97
CA ALA A 304 9.01 18.47 1.85
C ALA A 304 9.58 19.87 2.20
N GLU A 305 9.31 20.37 3.41
CA GLU A 305 9.87 21.64 3.89
C GLU A 305 11.40 21.58 3.97
N LYS A 306 11.96 20.52 4.56
CA LYS A 306 13.42 20.33 4.63
C LYS A 306 14.06 20.10 3.28
N ALA A 307 13.41 19.35 2.38
CA ALA A 307 13.86 19.20 1.01
C ALA A 307 13.93 20.57 0.31
N LYS A 308 12.90 21.40 0.46
CA LYS A 308 12.87 22.76 -0.09
C LYS A 308 13.95 23.67 0.49
N GLU A 309 14.13 23.70 1.81
CA GLU A 309 15.21 24.44 2.48
C GLU A 309 16.60 24.04 1.96
N ALA A 310 16.79 22.74 1.71
CA ALA A 310 18.01 22.19 1.15
C ALA A 310 18.11 22.37 -0.38
N GLY A 311 17.14 22.97 -1.07
CA GLY A 311 17.16 23.10 -2.53
C GLY A 311 17.07 21.75 -3.27
N MET A 312 16.33 20.81 -2.68
CA MET A 312 16.12 19.43 -3.15
C MET A 312 14.68 19.15 -3.62
N THR A 313 13.84 20.18 -3.75
CA THR A 313 12.47 20.03 -4.26
C THR A 313 12.45 19.26 -5.59
N GLY A 314 11.66 18.20 -5.65
CA GLY A 314 11.52 17.29 -6.79
C GLY A 314 12.67 16.31 -6.98
N ARG A 315 13.66 16.28 -6.06
CA ARG A 315 14.82 15.36 -6.14
C ARG A 315 14.79 14.23 -5.11
N LEU A 316 13.84 14.26 -4.17
CA LEU A 316 13.62 13.23 -3.17
C LEU A 316 12.18 12.71 -3.29
N SER A 317 12.00 11.41 -3.18
CA SER A 317 10.69 10.76 -3.26
C SER A 317 10.65 9.49 -2.41
N GLY A 318 9.45 8.98 -2.18
CA GLY A 318 9.14 7.74 -1.45
C GLY A 318 7.67 7.40 -1.61
N TRP A 319 7.15 6.49 -0.79
CA TRP A 319 5.70 6.29 -0.65
C TRP A 319 5.13 7.20 0.44
N ALA A 320 3.84 7.50 0.34
CA ALA A 320 3.14 8.35 1.30
C ALA A 320 3.16 7.76 2.72
N MET A 321 3.19 6.43 2.83
CA MET A 321 3.25 5.69 4.08
C MET A 321 3.84 4.29 3.81
N PRO A 322 4.30 3.55 4.82
CA PRO A 322 4.79 2.19 4.62
C PRO A 322 3.65 1.25 4.20
N SER A 323 3.94 0.28 3.33
CA SER A 323 2.94 -0.70 2.90
C SER A 323 2.47 -1.61 4.04
N SER A 324 3.32 -1.87 5.03
CA SER A 324 3.00 -2.58 6.28
C SER A 324 1.91 -1.90 7.12
N LEU A 325 1.71 -0.58 6.96
CA LEU A 325 0.60 0.13 7.57
C LEU A 325 -0.60 0.24 6.62
N TYR A 326 -0.34 0.51 5.34
CA TYR A 326 -1.37 0.72 4.32
C TYR A 326 -2.23 -0.53 4.11
N VAL A 327 -1.59 -1.69 3.92
CA VAL A 327 -2.26 -2.92 3.48
C VAL A 327 -3.26 -3.43 4.52
N PRO A 328 -2.93 -3.56 5.82
CA PRO A 328 -3.93 -4.00 6.81
C PRO A 328 -5.15 -3.08 6.89
N LYS A 329 -4.97 -1.76 6.74
CA LYS A 329 -6.08 -0.81 6.73
C LYS A 329 -6.94 -0.98 5.47
N PHE A 330 -6.30 -1.09 4.31
CA PHE A 330 -6.97 -1.32 3.04
C PHE A 330 -7.79 -2.62 3.04
N GLU A 331 -7.22 -3.72 3.56
CA GLU A 331 -7.92 -5.01 3.66
C GLU A 331 -9.17 -4.91 4.54
N ILE A 332 -9.11 -4.17 5.66
CA ILE A 332 -10.27 -3.93 6.52
C ILE A 332 -11.33 -3.08 5.82
N GLU A 333 -10.95 -2.00 5.13
CA GLU A 333 -11.90 -1.18 4.36
C GLU A 333 -12.56 -1.98 3.25
N LEU A 334 -11.79 -2.80 2.53
CA LEU A 334 -12.30 -3.66 1.46
C LEU A 334 -13.28 -4.71 2.00
N ALA A 335 -12.91 -5.42 3.07
CA ALA A 335 -13.79 -6.40 3.72
C ALA A 335 -15.08 -5.74 4.20
N LYS A 336 -14.99 -4.58 4.84
CA LYS A 336 -16.14 -3.79 5.30
C LYS A 336 -17.05 -3.40 4.14
N TYR A 337 -16.48 -2.86 3.06
CA TYR A 337 -17.24 -2.47 1.86
C TYR A 337 -17.99 -3.65 1.24
N ILE A 338 -17.33 -4.81 1.12
CA ILE A 338 -17.95 -6.03 0.59
C ILE A 338 -19.11 -6.48 1.47
N ILE A 339 -18.93 -6.51 2.79
CA ILE A 339 -19.96 -6.95 3.75
C ILE A 339 -21.15 -5.99 3.77
N GLU A 340 -20.91 -4.68 3.86
CA GLU A 340 -21.98 -3.68 3.96
C GLU A 340 -22.86 -3.60 2.70
N ASN A 341 -22.28 -3.92 1.54
CA ASN A 341 -22.98 -3.89 0.26
C ASN A 341 -23.46 -5.28 -0.19
N GLY A 342 -23.21 -6.33 0.60
CA GLY A 342 -23.62 -7.70 0.27
C GLY A 342 -23.03 -8.19 -1.04
N LEU A 343 -21.77 -7.84 -1.33
CA LEU A 343 -21.12 -8.14 -2.60
C LEU A 343 -20.56 -9.57 -2.61
N GLU A 344 -20.71 -10.24 -3.75
CA GLU A 344 -20.04 -11.51 -4.00
C GLU A 344 -18.61 -11.27 -4.48
N LEU A 345 -17.67 -12.12 -4.05
CA LEU A 345 -16.31 -12.12 -4.56
C LEU A 345 -16.31 -12.73 -5.98
N ASN A 346 -16.19 -11.86 -6.98
CA ASN A 346 -16.17 -12.23 -8.38
C ASN A 346 -15.27 -11.25 -9.17
N GLU A 347 -15.20 -11.43 -10.49
CA GLU A 347 -14.33 -10.63 -11.37
C GLU A 347 -14.66 -9.13 -11.38
N ASP A 348 -15.86 -8.71 -10.96
CA ASP A 348 -16.23 -7.29 -10.89
C ASP A 348 -15.59 -6.58 -9.67
N ILE A 349 -15.27 -7.33 -8.62
CA ILE A 349 -14.61 -6.83 -7.39
C ILE A 349 -13.12 -7.21 -7.38
N LEU A 350 -12.80 -8.41 -7.83
CA LEU A 350 -11.45 -8.94 -7.91
C LEU A 350 -10.83 -8.58 -9.27
N ASN A 351 -10.57 -7.29 -9.46
CA ASN A 351 -9.81 -6.80 -10.61
C ASN A 351 -9.00 -5.54 -10.25
N GLU A 352 -7.98 -5.27 -11.06
CA GLU A 352 -7.00 -4.20 -10.84
C GLU A 352 -7.63 -2.80 -10.83
N ASP A 353 -8.62 -2.56 -11.71
CA ASP A 353 -9.29 -1.28 -11.85
C ASP A 353 -10.13 -0.97 -10.60
N PHE A 354 -10.98 -1.92 -10.19
CA PHE A 354 -11.81 -1.80 -8.98
C PHE A 354 -10.94 -1.60 -7.74
N LEU A 355 -9.93 -2.46 -7.53
CA LEU A 355 -9.06 -2.38 -6.36
C LEU A 355 -8.31 -1.05 -6.34
N GLY A 356 -7.81 -0.60 -7.49
CA GLY A 356 -7.13 0.69 -7.62
C GLY A 356 -8.06 1.87 -7.29
N ASP A 357 -9.25 1.92 -7.89
CA ASP A 357 -10.22 3.00 -7.68
C ASP A 357 -10.74 3.03 -6.24
N PHE A 358 -11.11 1.86 -5.70
CA PHE A 358 -11.53 1.72 -4.31
C PHE A 358 -10.43 2.14 -3.35
N SER A 359 -9.17 1.76 -3.62
CA SER A 359 -8.05 2.14 -2.77
C SER A 359 -7.84 3.65 -2.73
N ALA A 360 -7.96 4.33 -3.88
CA ALA A 360 -7.85 5.78 -3.94
C ALA A 360 -8.95 6.48 -3.14
N GLU A 361 -10.19 5.98 -3.20
CA GLU A 361 -11.33 6.53 -2.46
C GLU A 361 -11.23 6.26 -0.96
N ALA A 362 -11.00 5.01 -0.57
CA ALA A 362 -11.05 4.58 0.83
C ALA A 362 -9.81 5.01 1.63
N MET A 363 -8.64 5.03 0.98
CA MET A 363 -7.36 5.29 1.65
C MET A 363 -6.83 6.72 1.42
N GLY A 364 -7.39 7.45 0.44
CA GLY A 364 -6.88 8.77 0.03
C GLY A 364 -5.53 8.72 -0.71
N VAL A 365 -4.96 7.51 -0.90
CA VAL A 365 -3.73 7.24 -1.63
C VAL A 365 -3.99 6.02 -2.49
N ARG A 366 -3.78 6.13 -3.81
CA ARG A 366 -4.00 4.99 -4.71
C ARG A 366 -2.88 3.96 -4.56
N ALA A 367 -3.24 2.68 -4.62
CA ALA A 367 -2.32 1.61 -4.94
C ALA A 367 -2.55 1.13 -6.39
N ASP A 368 -1.45 0.88 -7.09
CA ASP A 368 -1.46 0.25 -8.41
C ASP A 368 -1.37 -1.27 -8.20
N PHE A 369 -2.45 -1.97 -8.54
CA PHE A 369 -2.58 -3.41 -8.35
C PHE A 369 -2.24 -4.17 -9.63
N ARG A 370 -1.76 -5.40 -9.46
CA ARG A 370 -1.61 -6.37 -10.54
C ARG A 370 -1.91 -7.77 -10.01
N ALA A 371 -2.61 -8.60 -10.76
CA ALA A 371 -2.66 -10.03 -10.43
C ALA A 371 -1.24 -10.63 -10.42
N LEU A 372 -0.95 -11.55 -9.49
CA LEU A 372 0.36 -12.20 -9.43
C LEU A 372 0.66 -12.95 -10.73
N ASP A 373 -0.27 -13.78 -11.17
CA ASP A 373 -0.25 -14.46 -12.46
C ASP A 373 -1.67 -14.89 -12.90
N GLU A 374 -1.79 -15.46 -14.10
CA GLU A 374 -3.06 -15.90 -14.68
C GLU A 374 -3.74 -17.05 -13.91
N ASN A 375 -3.01 -17.77 -13.05
CA ASN A 375 -3.50 -18.93 -12.29
C ASN A 375 -3.91 -18.57 -10.85
N THR A 376 -3.57 -17.37 -10.38
CA THR A 376 -3.81 -16.87 -9.02
C THR A 376 -4.68 -15.61 -9.07
N ASN A 377 -5.92 -15.78 -9.57
CA ASN A 377 -6.86 -14.70 -9.85
C ASN A 377 -7.39 -13.93 -8.62
N ASN A 378 -7.00 -14.34 -7.41
CA ASN A 378 -7.32 -13.68 -6.15
C ASN A 378 -6.06 -13.24 -5.37
N TYR A 379 -4.87 -13.31 -5.98
CA TYR A 379 -3.63 -12.83 -5.40
C TYR A 379 -3.17 -11.56 -6.13
N TYR A 380 -3.15 -10.43 -5.41
CA TYR A 380 -2.78 -9.14 -5.98
C TYR A 380 -1.47 -8.62 -5.40
N LEU A 381 -0.59 -8.23 -6.29
CA LEU A 381 0.60 -7.44 -5.98
C LEU A 381 0.27 -5.95 -6.08
N LEU A 382 0.85 -5.14 -5.21
CA LEU A 382 0.62 -3.69 -5.22
C LEU A 382 1.90 -2.87 -5.13
N VAL A 383 1.86 -1.69 -5.74
CA VAL A 383 2.84 -0.61 -5.57
C VAL A 383 2.08 0.64 -5.17
N LEU A 384 2.48 1.28 -4.07
CA LEU A 384 1.84 2.53 -3.62
C LEU A 384 2.25 3.70 -4.51
N GLU A 385 1.33 4.65 -4.65
CA GLU A 385 1.64 5.93 -5.28
C GLU A 385 2.77 6.66 -4.55
N SER A 386 3.59 7.38 -5.32
CA SER A 386 4.76 8.07 -4.81
C SER A 386 4.44 9.50 -4.37
N VAL A 387 5.09 9.93 -3.30
CA VAL A 387 5.17 11.34 -2.91
C VAL A 387 6.49 11.91 -3.42
N TYR A 388 6.45 13.13 -3.94
CA TYR A 388 7.62 13.90 -4.36
C TYR A 388 7.81 15.07 -3.39
N TYR A 389 8.99 15.16 -2.78
CA TYR A 389 9.33 16.17 -1.76
C TYR A 389 10.06 17.38 -2.34
#